data_AF-A0A382BC14-F1
#
_entry.id   AF-A0A382BC14-F1
#
_cell.length_a   1.000
_cell.length_b   1.000
_cell.length_c   1.000
_cell.angle_alpha   90.00
_cell.angle_beta   90.00
_cell.angle_gamma   90.00
#
_symmetry.space_group_name_H-M   'P 1'
#
loop_
_entity.id
_entity.type
_entity.pdbx_description
1 polymer ?
#
loop_
_entity_poly.entity_id
_entity_poly.type
_entity_poly.pdbx_seq_one_letter_code
_entity_poly.pdbx_strand_id
1 'polypeptide(L)'
;MKPKRSTLSSRASVDLNRTITFRHSPKTFTGVPLMAANMDGVGTFSMAKVLQKYNCITVIKKHYSLDEWKEAIGNGVSLSHIAV
;
A
#
# COMPACT_ATOMS: atom_id res chain seq x y z
N MET A 1 22.25 -11.09 4.65
CA MET A 1 21.84 -11.11 6.07
C MET A 1 22.46 -12.33 6.76
N LYS A 2 22.92 -12.19 8.01
CA LYS A 2 23.38 -13.34 8.82
C LYS A 2 22.24 -13.81 9.72
N PRO A 3 21.94 -15.12 9.82
CA PRO A 3 20.93 -15.64 10.74
C PRO A 3 21.23 -15.27 12.20
N LYS A 4 20.17 -15.05 12.98
CA LYS A 4 20.23 -14.83 14.43
C LYS A 4 19.25 -15.76 15.12
N ARG A 5 19.54 -16.15 16.37
CA ARG A 5 18.61 -16.92 17.19
C ARG A 5 17.33 -16.11 17.40
N SER A 6 16.18 -16.72 17.17
CA SER A 6 14.85 -16.11 17.31
C SER A 6 13.97 -17.01 18.18
N THR A 7 12.99 -16.42 18.87
CA THR A 7 11.94 -17.13 19.63
C THR A 7 10.74 -17.49 18.75
N LEU A 8 10.68 -16.99 17.51
CA LEU A 8 9.60 -17.27 16.58
C LEU A 8 9.68 -18.73 16.09
N SER A 9 8.60 -19.48 16.30
CA SER A 9 8.46 -20.88 15.87
C SER A 9 7.95 -21.02 14.43
N SER A 10 7.34 -19.98 13.87
CA SER A 10 6.76 -20.00 12.51
C SER A 10 6.94 -18.66 11.79
N ARG A 11 7.07 -18.73 10.46
CA ARG A 11 7.08 -17.56 9.56
C ARG A 11 5.75 -16.81 9.57
N ALA A 12 4.64 -17.52 9.82
CA ALA A 12 3.31 -16.91 9.89
C ALA A 12 3.14 -15.96 11.10
N SER A 13 4.01 -16.09 12.11
CA SER A 13 3.99 -15.24 13.31
C SER A 13 4.73 -13.91 13.15
N VAL A 14 5.26 -13.63 11.96
CA VAL A 14 5.98 -12.38 11.67
C VAL A 14 5.00 -11.28 11.26
N ASP A 15 4.97 -10.18 11.99
CA ASP A 15 4.21 -8.98 11.60
C ASP A 15 5.06 -8.03 10.74
N LEU A 16 4.61 -7.84 9.51
CA LEU A 16 5.22 -6.94 8.52
C LEU A 16 4.66 -5.51 8.58
N ASN A 17 3.56 -5.28 9.32
CA ASN A 17 3.01 -3.94 9.45
C ASN A 17 3.97 -3.03 10.21
N ARG A 18 4.05 -1.78 9.75
CA ARG A 18 4.83 -0.71 10.37
C ARG A 18 3.96 0.53 10.47
N THR A 19 4.07 1.19 11.61
CA THR A 19 3.45 2.49 11.86
C THR A 19 4.50 3.57 11.61
N ILE A 20 4.23 4.47 10.68
CA ILE A 20 5.10 5.58 10.29
C ILE A 20 4.36 6.89 10.57
N THR A 21 4.92 7.69 11.47
CA THR A 21 4.50 9.08 11.69
C THR A 21 5.37 9.98 10.82
N PHE A 22 4.74 10.75 9.93
CA PHE A 22 5.49 11.60 9.01
C PHE A 22 6.05 12.83 9.73
N ARG A 23 7.31 13.19 9.46
CA ARG A 23 7.98 14.32 10.14
C ARG A 23 7.31 15.67 9.87
N HIS A 24 6.84 15.88 8.64
CA HIS A 24 6.31 17.16 8.17
C HIS A 24 4.79 17.15 7.96
N SER A 25 4.11 16.06 8.35
CA SER A 25 2.67 15.93 8.24
C SER A 25 2.13 15.33 9.54
N PRO A 26 0.99 15.82 10.08
CA PRO A 26 0.39 15.24 11.27
C PRO A 26 -0.20 13.84 11.03
N LYS A 27 -0.08 13.30 9.81
CA LYS A 27 -0.62 11.99 9.42
C LYS A 27 0.27 10.85 9.92
N THR A 28 -0.38 9.74 10.21
CA THR A 28 0.26 8.45 10.53
C THR A 28 -0.23 7.42 9.53
N PHE A 29 0.68 6.59 9.02
CA PHE A 29 0.37 5.46 8.17
C PHE A 29 0.70 4.15 8.90
N THR A 30 -0.22 3.20 8.88
CA THR A 30 0.02 1.83 9.37
C THR A 30 -0.25 0.85 8.25
N GLY A 31 0.76 0.07 7.87
CA GLY A 31 0.63 -0.97 6.86
C GLY A 31 1.96 -1.63 6.55
N VAL A 32 1.98 -2.50 5.55
CA VAL A 32 3.23 -3.07 5.06
C VAL A 32 3.99 -1.97 4.32
N PRO A 33 5.27 -1.69 4.64
CA PRO A 33 6.04 -0.61 4.02
C PRO A 33 6.53 -1.00 2.61
N LEU A 34 5.57 -1.32 1.75
CA LEU A 34 5.73 -1.69 0.36
C LEU A 34 4.77 -0.84 -0.46
N MET A 35 5.29 -0.22 -1.52
CA MET A 35 4.53 0.69 -2.37
C MET A 35 4.71 0.29 -3.83
N ALA A 36 3.61 0.17 -4.57
CA ALA A 36 3.66 0.04 -6.02
C ALA A 36 4.03 1.39 -6.65
N ALA A 37 4.94 1.38 -7.62
CA ALA A 37 5.45 2.57 -8.27
C ALA A 37 4.38 3.26 -9.15
N ASN A 38 4.48 4.58 -9.29
CA ASN A 38 3.60 5.41 -10.12
C ASN A 38 3.87 5.30 -11.64
N MET A 39 4.24 4.11 -12.10
CA MET A 39 4.53 3.82 -13.50
C MET A 39 3.30 3.30 -14.23
N ASP A 40 3.26 3.54 -15.54
CA ASP A 40 2.30 2.85 -16.41
C ASP A 40 2.47 1.33 -16.31
N GLY A 41 1.34 0.63 -16.17
CA GLY A 41 1.29 -0.82 -15.97
C GLY A 41 1.50 -1.30 -14.53
N VAL A 42 2.01 -0.44 -13.62
CA VAL A 42 2.21 -0.78 -12.20
C VAL A 42 1.21 -0.07 -11.30
N GLY A 43 1.20 1.27 -11.34
CA GLY A 43 0.37 2.15 -10.49
C GLY A 43 -1.08 2.27 -10.97
N THR A 44 -1.74 1.14 -11.19
CA THR A 44 -3.10 1.05 -11.74
C THR A 44 -4.15 0.81 -10.64
N PHE A 45 -5.42 1.15 -10.90
CA PHE A 45 -6.50 0.86 -9.95
C PHE A 45 -6.72 -0.63 -9.70
N SER A 46 -6.48 -1.48 -10.72
CA SER A 46 -6.51 -2.94 -10.55
C SER A 46 -5.44 -3.41 -9.58
N MET A 47 -4.22 -2.84 -9.65
CA MET A 47 -3.16 -3.11 -8.69
C MET A 47 -3.55 -2.65 -7.28
N ALA A 48 -4.08 -1.44 -7.14
CA ALA A 48 -4.54 -0.91 -5.85
C ALA A 48 -5.58 -1.80 -5.18
N LYS A 49 -6.56 -2.30 -5.95
CA LYS A 49 -7.61 -3.20 -5.45
C LYS A 49 -7.09 -4.52 -4.89
N VAL A 50 -5.96 -5.01 -5.40
CA VAL A 50 -5.33 -6.24 -4.89
C VAL A 50 -4.41 -5.93 -3.71
N LEU A 51 -3.55 -4.92 -3.83
CA LEU A 51 -2.56 -4.59 -2.81
C LEU A 51 -3.17 -4.09 -1.50
N GLN A 52 -4.33 -3.40 -1.55
CA GLN A 52 -5.03 -2.97 -0.34
C GLN A 52 -5.42 -4.15 0.58
N LYS A 53 -5.59 -5.36 0.05
CA LYS A 53 -5.92 -6.57 0.84
C LYS A 53 -4.75 -7.03 1.72
N TYR A 54 -3.54 -6.55 1.42
CA TYR A 54 -2.31 -6.87 2.13
C TYR A 54 -1.75 -5.66 2.90
N ASN A 55 -2.56 -4.62 3.11
CA ASN A 55 -2.15 -3.35 3.74
C ASN A 55 -0.97 -2.67 3.02
N CYS A 56 -0.83 -2.89 1.71
CA CYS A 56 0.20 -2.25 0.88
C CYS A 56 -0.37 -0.99 0.21
N ILE A 57 0.51 -0.02 -0.07
CA ILE A 57 0.12 1.22 -0.77
C ILE A 57 0.33 1.06 -2.28
N THR A 58 -0.53 1.67 -3.09
CA THR A 58 -0.29 1.88 -4.52
C THR A 58 -0.17 3.36 -4.83
N VAL A 59 0.95 3.78 -5.42
CA VAL A 59 1.07 5.14 -5.97
C VAL A 59 0.46 5.13 -7.35
N ILE A 60 -0.65 5.85 -7.52
CA ILE A 60 -1.43 5.86 -8.75
C ILE A 60 -0.70 6.72 -9.80
N LYS A 61 -0.68 6.25 -11.05
CA LYS A 61 -0.12 7.03 -12.15
C LYS A 61 -0.92 8.31 -12.41
N LYS A 62 -0.25 9.33 -12.96
CA LYS A 62 -0.82 10.67 -13.19
C LYS A 62 -1.89 10.77 -14.29
N HIS A 63 -2.05 9.74 -15.12
CA HIS A 63 -2.90 9.76 -16.33
C HIS A 63 -4.27 9.12 -16.12
N TYR A 64 -5.01 9.57 -15.09
CA TYR A 64 -6.39 9.14 -14.85
C TYR A 64 -7.33 10.34 -14.75
N SER A 65 -8.46 10.26 -15.43
CA SER A 65 -9.55 11.24 -15.36
C SER A 65 -10.34 11.13 -14.05
N LEU A 66 -11.05 12.19 -13.68
CA LEU A 66 -11.87 12.20 -12.47
C LEU A 66 -12.98 11.15 -12.50
N ASP A 67 -13.48 10.80 -13.69
CA ASP A 67 -14.54 9.79 -13.82
C ASP A 67 -13.99 8.38 -13.65
N GLU A 68 -12.78 8.08 -14.14
CA GLU A 68 -12.08 6.83 -13.83
C GLU A 68 -11.80 6.68 -12.33
N TRP A 69 -11.49 7.78 -11.64
CA TRP A 69 -11.34 7.80 -10.18
C TRP A 69 -12.64 7.46 -9.46
N LYS A 70 -13.76 8.07 -9.84
CA LYS A 70 -15.08 7.77 -9.26
C LYS A 70 -15.47 6.31 -9.48
N GLU A 71 -15.24 5.80 -10.69
CA GLU A 71 -15.51 4.41 -11.03
C GLU A 71 -14.64 3.46 -10.21
N ALA A 72 -13.34 3.75 -10.06
CA ALA A 72 -12.43 2.92 -9.26
C ALA A 72 -12.85 2.84 -7.78
N ILE A 73 -13.26 3.97 -7.20
CA ILE A 73 -13.77 4.03 -5.82
C ILE A 73 -15.08 3.23 -5.70
N GLY A 74 -16.01 3.40 -6.65
CA GLY A 74 -17.26 2.63 -6.71
C GLY A 74 -17.02 1.12 -6.86
N ASN A 75 -15.94 0.74 -7.55
CA ASN A 75 -15.50 -0.64 -7.73
C ASN A 75 -14.67 -1.21 -6.57
N GLY A 76 -14.55 -0.47 -5.45
CA GLY A 76 -13.98 -0.95 -4.19
C GLY A 76 -12.50 -0.64 -3.97
N VAL A 77 -11.93 0.35 -4.65
CA VAL A 77 -10.60 0.89 -4.31
C VAL A 77 -10.72 1.79 -3.07
N SER A 78 -9.92 1.50 -2.04
CA SER A 78 -9.89 2.29 -0.81
C SER A 78 -8.91 3.46 -0.90
N LEU A 79 -9.40 4.65 -0.55
CA LEU A 79 -8.59 5.88 -0.51
C LEU A 79 -7.48 5.86 0.55
N SER A 80 -7.55 4.96 1.53
CA SER A 80 -6.52 4.86 2.59
C SER A 80 -5.25 4.11 2.14
N HIS A 81 -5.33 3.35 1.04
CA HIS A 81 -4.23 2.49 0.54
C HIS A 81 -3.65 2.99 -0.78
N ILE A 82 -3.91 4.25 -1.13
CA ILE A 82 -3.43 4.86 -2.37
C ILE A 82 -2.75 6.19 -2.09
N ALA A 83 -1.80 6.54 -2.96
CA ALA A 83 -1.13 7.82 -3.00
C ALA A 83 -1.17 8.38 -4.43
N VAL A 84 -1.16 9.70 -4.56
CA VAL A 84 -1.17 10.43 -5.85
C VAL A 84 -0.07 11.47 -5.84
#